data_AF-J3GR32-F1
#
_entry.id   AF-J3GR32-F1
#
_cell.length_a   1.000
_cell.length_b   1.000
_cell.length_c   1.000
_cell.angle_alpha   90.00
_cell.angle_beta   90.00
_cell.angle_gamma   90.00
#
_symmetry.space_group_name_H-M   'P 1'
#
loop_
_entity.id
_entity.type
_entity.pdbx_description
1 polymer ?
#
loop_
_entity_poly.entity_id
_entity_poly.type
_entity_poly.pdbx_seq_one_letter_code
_entity_poly.pdbx_strand_id
1 'polypeptide(L)'
;MAHELYTRTNQKIYFAGLSLEALARTEEGRAMNSLALIQAGRESALFHLYGALLGLCHEIAGFYRLPQANAPRAELLLTREVLETIAIPEMAELVELANNPETWLN
;
A
#
# COMPACT_ATOMS: atom_id res chain seq x y z
N MET A 1 11.91 -17.84 9.39
CA MET A 1 11.73 -17.11 8.12
C MET A 1 10.83 -15.89 8.32
N ALA A 2 11.13 -14.98 9.27
CA ALA A 2 10.16 -13.94 9.71
C ALA A 2 10.75 -12.52 9.86
N HIS A 3 11.87 -12.22 9.21
CA HIS A 3 12.55 -10.90 9.36
C HIS A 3 12.90 -10.20 8.04
N GLU A 4 12.57 -10.78 6.89
CA GLU A 4 12.85 -10.13 5.60
C GLU A 4 11.72 -9.16 5.25
N LEU A 5 12.07 -7.93 4.86
CA LEU A 5 11.11 -6.83 4.65
C LEU A 5 9.97 -7.21 3.68
N TYR A 6 10.28 -7.99 2.65
CA TYR A 6 9.30 -8.47 1.66
C TYR A 6 8.20 -9.36 2.24
N THR A 7 8.46 -10.05 3.35
CA THR A 7 7.45 -10.92 3.98
C THR A 7 6.24 -10.12 4.46
N ARG A 8 6.47 -8.88 4.93
CA ARG A 8 5.40 -7.97 5.39
C ARG A 8 4.56 -7.45 4.23
N THR A 9 5.20 -7.08 3.11
CA THR A 9 4.52 -6.62 1.90
C THR A 9 3.65 -7.72 1.31
N ASN A 10 4.19 -8.93 1.16
CA ASN A 10 3.43 -10.08 0.68
C ASN A 10 2.23 -10.41 1.56
N GLN A 11 2.41 -10.37 2.89
CA GLN A 11 1.30 -10.58 3.84
C GLN A 11 0.22 -9.51 3.66
N LYS A 12 0.60 -8.24 3.47
CA LYS A 12 -0.35 -7.14 3.27
C LYS A 12 -1.11 -7.27 1.95
N ILE A 13 -0.44 -7.64 0.85
CA ILE A 13 -1.08 -7.93 -0.44
C ILE A 13 -2.07 -9.09 -0.31
N TYR A 14 -1.68 -10.18 0.37
CA TYR A 14 -2.55 -11.33 0.59
C TYR A 14 -3.86 -10.93 1.30
N PHE A 15 -3.76 -10.19 2.40
CA PHE A 15 -4.95 -9.75 3.13
C PHE A 15 -5.79 -8.71 2.37
N ALA A 16 -5.16 -7.83 1.57
CA ALA A 16 -5.90 -6.95 0.67
C ALA A 16 -6.77 -7.76 -0.31
N GLY A 17 -6.22 -8.83 -0.89
CA GLY A 17 -6.96 -9.76 -1.75
C GLY A 17 -8.16 -10.37 -1.06
N LEU A 18 -7.99 -10.90 0.16
CA LEU A 18 -9.09 -11.46 0.95
C LEU A 18 -10.20 -10.43 1.23
N SER A 19 -9.83 -9.19 1.54
CA SER A 19 -10.79 -8.11 1.77
C SER A 19 -11.55 -7.72 0.52
N LEU A 20 -10.88 -7.65 -0.64
CA LEU A 20 -11.50 -7.37 -1.94
C LEU A 20 -12.47 -8.49 -2.36
N GLU A 21 -12.10 -9.76 -2.17
CA GLU A 21 -13.00 -10.88 -2.43
C GLU A 21 -14.24 -10.85 -1.52
N ALA A 22 -14.05 -10.53 -0.24
CA ALA A 22 -15.17 -10.40 0.70
C ALA A 22 -16.10 -9.23 0.33
N LEU A 23 -15.52 -8.11 -0.12
CA LEU A 23 -16.26 -6.96 -0.62
C LEU A 23 -17.08 -7.33 -1.85
N ALA A 24 -16.49 -7.98 -2.86
CA ALA A 24 -17.19 -8.42 -4.07
C ALA A 24 -18.39 -9.33 -3.75
N ARG A 25 -18.20 -10.33 -2.88
CA ARG A 25 -19.29 -11.21 -2.41
C ARG A 25 -20.40 -10.45 -1.70
N THR A 26 -20.07 -9.38 -0.99
CA THR A 26 -21.04 -8.54 -0.26
C THR A 26 -21.83 -7.65 -1.21
N GLU A 27 -21.18 -7.08 -2.22
CA GLU A 27 -21.82 -6.23 -3.24
C GLU A 27 -22.80 -7.01 -4.12
N GLU A 28 -22.53 -8.30 -4.38
CA GLU A 28 -23.45 -9.21 -5.10
C GLU A 28 -24.62 -9.69 -4.22
N GLY A 29 -24.47 -9.65 -2.90
CA GLY A 29 -25.41 -10.18 -1.93
C GLY A 29 -26.59 -9.25 -1.62
N ARG A 30 -27.68 -9.83 -1.09
CA ARG A 30 -28.85 -9.08 -0.58
C ARG A 30 -28.93 -9.06 0.95
N ALA A 31 -27.78 -8.98 1.62
CA ALA A 31 -27.76 -8.93 3.08
C ALA A 31 -28.42 -7.64 3.60
N MET A 32 -29.21 -7.76 4.66
CA MET A 32 -29.87 -6.64 5.36
C MET A 32 -28.88 -5.54 5.82
N ASN A 33 -27.62 -5.91 6.07
CA ASN A 33 -26.54 -5.02 6.50
C ASN A 33 -25.49 -4.77 5.42
N SER A 34 -25.85 -4.92 4.13
CA SER A 34 -24.91 -4.83 3.00
C SER A 34 -24.10 -3.53 3.01
N LEU A 35 -24.70 -2.38 3.32
CA LEU A 35 -24.00 -1.09 3.35
C LEU A 35 -22.85 -1.05 4.37
N ALA A 36 -23.07 -1.55 5.59
CA ALA A 36 -22.04 -1.56 6.63
C ALA A 36 -20.91 -2.54 6.28
N LEU A 37 -21.26 -3.69 5.70
CA LEU A 37 -20.27 -4.69 5.27
C LEU A 37 -19.46 -4.21 4.06
N ILE A 38 -20.08 -3.50 3.12
CA ILE A 38 -19.41 -2.86 1.98
C ILE A 38 -18.40 -1.83 2.48
N GLN A 39 -18.80 -0.95 3.41
CA GLN A 39 -17.90 0.06 3.97
C GLN A 39 -16.71 -0.60 4.70
N ALA A 40 -16.98 -1.60 5.54
CA ALA A 40 -15.92 -2.33 6.25
C ALA A 40 -14.96 -3.05 5.28
N GLY A 41 -15.49 -3.63 4.20
CA GLY A 41 -14.68 -4.26 3.15
C GLY A 41 -13.75 -3.26 2.45
N ARG A 42 -14.27 -2.07 2.10
CA ARG A 42 -13.48 -0.99 1.48
C ARG A 42 -12.36 -0.49 2.40
N GLU A 43 -12.68 -0.20 3.65
CA GLU A 43 -11.70 0.26 4.65
C GLU A 43 -10.62 -0.80 4.89
N SER A 44 -11.01 -2.07 4.99
CA SER A 44 -10.06 -3.18 5.17
C SER A 44 -9.13 -3.34 3.96
N ALA A 45 -9.69 -3.30 2.75
CA ALA A 45 -8.89 -3.35 1.51
C ALA A 45 -7.88 -2.19 1.46
N LEU A 46 -8.32 -0.95 1.70
CA LEU A 46 -7.45 0.22 1.73
C LEU A 46 -6.37 0.12 2.81
N PHE A 47 -6.71 -0.31 4.02
CA PHE A 47 -5.76 -0.49 5.12
C PHE A 47 -4.66 -1.50 4.78
N HIS A 48 -5.01 -2.60 4.11
CA HIS A 48 -4.04 -3.61 3.70
C HIS A 48 -3.21 -3.16 2.50
N LEU A 49 -3.82 -2.50 1.51
CA LEU A 49 -3.12 -1.94 0.34
C LEU A 49 -2.13 -0.85 0.75
N TYR A 50 -2.53 0.09 1.61
CA TYR A 50 -1.60 1.10 2.15
C TYR A 50 -0.45 0.46 2.92
N GLY A 51 -0.74 -0.57 3.73
CA GLY A 51 0.29 -1.33 4.43
C GLY A 51 1.26 -2.04 3.49
N ALA A 52 0.80 -2.52 2.32
CA ALA A 52 1.63 -3.11 1.29
C ALA A 52 2.52 -2.06 0.62
N LEU A 53 1.96 -0.88 0.28
CA LEU A 53 2.72 0.25 -0.26
C LEU A 53 3.84 0.67 0.68
N LEU A 54 3.54 0.84 1.97
CA LEU A 54 4.55 1.20 2.97
C LEU A 54 5.64 0.12 3.08
N GLY A 55 5.26 -1.15 3.05
CA GLY A 55 6.20 -2.27 3.04
C GLY A 55 7.13 -2.25 1.82
N LEU A 56 6.57 -2.02 0.63
CA LEU A 56 7.34 -1.87 -0.60
C LEU A 56 8.31 -0.68 -0.53
N CYS A 57 7.85 0.46 0.00
CA CYS A 57 8.72 1.62 0.20
C CYS A 57 9.88 1.30 1.16
N HIS A 58 9.65 0.52 2.22
CA HIS A 58 10.70 0.05 3.12
C HIS A 58 11.68 -0.91 2.46
N GLU A 59 11.20 -1.81 1.59
CA GLU A 59 12.06 -2.70 0.80
C GLU A 59 13.00 -1.92 -0.12
N ILE A 60 12.45 -1.00 -0.92
CA ILE A 60 13.22 -0.15 -1.83
C ILE A 60 14.21 0.72 -1.02
N ALA A 61 13.72 1.42 0.00
CA ALA A 61 14.57 2.29 0.81
C ALA A 61 15.65 1.51 1.57
N GLY A 62 15.35 0.29 2.02
CA GLY A 62 16.32 -0.60 2.66
C GLY A 62 17.38 -1.09 1.68
N PHE A 63 16.98 -1.46 0.45
CA PHE A 63 17.89 -1.87 -0.62
C PHE A 63 18.89 -0.76 -0.97
N TYR A 64 18.41 0.47 -1.13
CA TYR A 64 19.24 1.65 -1.42
C TYR A 64 19.85 2.31 -0.18
N ARG A 65 19.63 1.76 1.03
CA ARG A 65 20.13 2.28 2.32
C ARG A 65 19.79 3.76 2.56
N LEU A 66 18.58 4.17 2.20
CA LEU A 66 18.10 5.51 2.46
C LEU A 66 17.99 5.79 3.98
N PRO A 67 18.34 7.00 4.45
CA PRO A 67 18.20 7.38 5.86
C PRO A 67 16.78 7.17 6.42
N GLN A 68 15.77 7.33 5.56
CA GLN A 68 14.35 7.25 5.86
C GLN A 68 13.76 5.85 5.70
N ALA A 69 14.57 4.78 5.60
CA ALA A 69 14.10 3.41 5.37
C ALA A 69 13.11 2.87 6.41
N ASN A 70 13.02 3.50 7.60
CA ASN A 70 12.06 3.16 8.65
C ASN A 70 10.95 4.21 8.82
N ALA A 71 10.69 5.03 7.80
CA ALA A 71 9.66 6.07 7.90
C ALA A 71 8.30 5.44 8.25
N PRO A 72 7.52 6.01 9.17
CA PRO A 72 6.26 5.43 9.62
C PRO A 72 5.14 5.51 8.59
N ARG A 73 5.34 6.26 7.50
CA ARG A 73 4.34 6.65 6.51
C ARG A 73 4.96 6.67 5.11
N ALA A 74 4.23 6.22 4.11
CA ALA A 74 4.72 6.14 2.73
C ALA A 74 4.98 7.54 2.14
N GLU A 75 4.18 8.52 2.53
CA GLU A 75 4.23 9.92 2.13
C GLU A 75 5.52 10.63 2.55
N LEU A 76 6.25 10.07 3.53
CA LEU A 76 7.57 10.57 3.93
C LEU A 76 8.72 10.01 3.07
N LEU A 77 8.41 9.00 2.24
CA LEU A 77 9.32 8.35 1.29
C LEU A 77 9.01 8.77 -0.15
N LEU A 78 7.73 8.96 -0.47
CA LEU A 78 7.23 9.34 -1.79
C LEU A 78 7.25 10.86 -1.98
N THR A 79 8.42 11.48 -1.81
CA THR A 79 8.61 12.92 -2.05
C THR A 79 9.64 13.16 -3.14
N ARG A 80 9.54 14.32 -3.81
CA ARG A 80 10.47 14.71 -4.86
C ARG A 80 11.90 14.84 -4.34
N GLU A 81 12.06 15.31 -3.11
CA GLU A 81 13.36 15.46 -2.44
C GLU A 81 14.05 14.10 -2.27
N VAL A 82 13.31 13.03 -1.97
CA VAL A 82 13.88 11.68 -1.87
C VAL A 82 14.43 11.22 -3.23
N LEU A 83 13.71 11.48 -4.32
CA LEU A 83 14.15 11.13 -5.68
C LEU A 83 15.38 11.92 -6.15
N GLU A 84 15.52 13.16 -5.70
CA GLU A 84 16.65 14.01 -6.06
C GLU A 84 17.95 13.61 -5.36
N THR A 85 17.89 12.86 -4.25
CA THR A 85 19.09 12.39 -3.53
C THR A 85 19.80 11.23 -4.22
N ILE A 86 19.05 10.27 -4.78
CA ILE A 86 19.55 9.11 -5.51
C ILE A 86 18.50 8.79 -6.58
N ALA A 87 18.94 8.61 -7.83
CA ALA A 87 18.07 8.16 -8.90
C ALA A 87 17.61 6.72 -8.64
N ILE A 88 16.41 6.56 -8.11
CA ILE A 88 15.76 5.28 -7.82
C ILE A 88 14.51 5.17 -8.70
N PRO A 89 14.58 4.48 -9.86
CA PRO A 89 13.49 4.43 -10.82
C PRO A 89 12.17 3.93 -10.22
N GLU A 90 12.21 2.89 -9.39
CA GLU A 90 11.03 2.29 -8.77
C GLU A 90 10.33 3.27 -7.82
N MET A 91 11.10 4.08 -7.09
CA MET A 91 10.54 5.12 -6.23
C MET A 91 9.96 6.27 -7.07
N ALA A 92 10.58 6.60 -8.20
CA ALA A 92 10.09 7.64 -9.10
C ALA A 92 8.71 7.28 -9.67
N GLU A 93 8.51 6.03 -10.11
CA GLU A 93 7.21 5.54 -10.56
C GLU A 93 6.15 5.64 -9.46
N LEU A 94 6.48 5.27 -8.21
CA LEU A 94 5.54 5.39 -7.08
C LEU A 94 5.16 6.84 -6.77
N VAL A 95 6.11 7.78 -6.89
CA VAL A 95 5.84 9.22 -6.73
C VAL A 95 4.95 9.73 -7.85
N GLU A 96 5.17 9.30 -9.10
CA GLU A 96 4.28 9.66 -10.20
C GLU A 96 2.84 9.16 -9.95
N LEU A 97 2.69 7.91 -9.50
CA LEU A 97 1.37 7.35 -9.17
C LEU A 97 0.70 8.10 -8.01
N ALA A 98 1.45 8.47 -6.96
CA ALA A 98 0.94 9.21 -5.80
C ALA A 98 0.55 10.68 -6.11
N ASN A 99 0.99 11.23 -7.24
CA ASN A 99 0.59 12.55 -7.72
C ASN A 99 -0.50 12.50 -8.80
N ASN A 100 -0.93 11.31 -9.22
CA ASN A 100 -1.91 11.14 -10.28
C ASN A 100 -3.31 10.92 -9.69
N PRO A 101 -4.25 11.89 -9.79
CA PRO A 101 -5.57 11.85 -9.15
C PRO A 101 -6.46 10.67 -9.55
N GLU A 102 -6.16 10.00 -10.66
CA GLU A 102 -6.89 8.82 -11.14
C GLU A 102 -6.47 7.53 -10.41
N THR A 103 -5.43 7.60 -9.56
CA THR A 103 -5.00 6.48 -8.73
C THR A 103 -5.65 6.54 -7.34
N TRP A 104 -5.66 5.40 -6.66
CA TRP A 104 -6.11 5.32 -5.26
C TRP A 104 -5.06 5.83 -4.25
N LEU A 105 -3.90 6.31 -4.72
CA LEU A 105 -2.75 6.70 -3.90
C LEU A 105 -2.72 8.19 -3.50
N ASN A 106 -3.70 8.99 -3.92
CA ASN A 106 -3.76 10.43 -3.61
C ASN A 106 -4.47 10.75 -2.30
#